data_AF-A0A179F3C9-F1
#
_entry.id   AF-A0A179F3C9-F1
#
_cell.length_a   1.000
_cell.length_b   1.000
_cell.length_c   1.000
_cell.angle_alpha   90.00
_cell.angle_beta   90.00
_cell.angle_gamma   90.00
#
_symmetry.space_group_name_H-M   'P 1'
#
loop_
_entity.id
_entity.type
_entity.pdbx_description
1 polymer ?
#
loop_
_entity_poly.entity_id
_entity_poly.type
_entity_poly.pdbx_seq_one_letter_code
_entity_poly.pdbx_strand_id
1 'polypeptide(L)'
;MQILNAILASLTFSGLVMAECRFENIVPKKVKQETAKQLCMTQGEGDWTFAMATSLSVVPSLSSDASNGLAGASGGATFIIYDNNCMPRAVYDAPSCGVPYVAKENFLKWVLSVNTVDMGVGSPYFSFTYAAGKYSIRNNHCVCSDMSHGLTGAKGCRCAFPVKG
;
A
#
# COMPACT_ATOMS: atom_id res chain seq x y z
N MET A 1 -32.86 61.48 8.64
CA MET A 1 -31.82 60.87 9.49
C MET A 1 -32.17 59.40 9.68
N GLN A 2 -31.64 58.51 8.83
CA GLN A 2 -31.70 57.05 9.01
C GLN A 2 -30.39 56.49 8.48
N ILE A 3 -29.54 56.01 9.39
CA ILE A 3 -28.26 55.38 9.10
C ILE A 3 -28.55 53.89 8.93
N LEU A 4 -28.37 53.38 7.71
CA LEU A 4 -28.54 51.96 7.40
C LEU A 4 -27.19 51.25 7.67
N ASN A 5 -27.12 50.50 8.76
CA ASN A 5 -25.97 49.66 9.10
C ASN A 5 -25.92 48.45 8.15
N ALA A 6 -24.88 48.36 7.32
CA ALA A 6 -24.56 47.17 6.55
C ALA A 6 -23.66 46.24 7.40
N ILE A 7 -24.24 45.14 7.89
CA ILE A 7 -23.49 44.05 8.55
C ILE A 7 -22.88 43.18 7.44
N LEU A 8 -21.56 43.28 7.22
CA LEU A 8 -20.83 42.33 6.39
C LEU A 8 -20.74 40.99 7.13
N ALA A 9 -21.47 39.98 6.65
CA ALA A 9 -21.28 38.59 7.07
C ALA A 9 -20.01 38.04 6.40
N SER A 10 -18.93 37.95 7.16
CA SER A 10 -17.69 37.28 6.76
C SER A 10 -17.91 35.75 6.75
N LEU A 11 -18.17 35.20 5.56
CA LEU A 11 -18.13 33.76 5.30
C LEU A 11 -16.68 33.28 5.38
N THR A 12 -16.25 32.87 6.56
CA THR A 12 -15.03 32.07 6.72
C THR A 12 -15.25 30.72 6.05
N PHE A 13 -14.74 30.56 4.83
CA PHE A 13 -14.53 29.25 4.23
C PHE A 13 -13.46 28.51 5.03
N SER A 14 -13.90 27.69 5.98
CA SER A 14 -13.06 26.66 6.58
C SER A 14 -12.72 25.65 5.50
N GLY A 15 -11.63 25.89 4.75
CA GLY A 15 -11.06 24.90 3.86
C GLY A 15 -10.68 23.68 4.68
N LEU A 16 -11.38 22.57 4.45
CA LEU A 16 -10.96 21.26 4.95
C LEU A 16 -9.58 20.99 4.34
N VAL A 17 -8.53 21.12 5.16
CA VAL A 17 -7.21 20.60 4.81
C VAL A 17 -7.39 19.09 4.71
N MET A 18 -7.59 18.58 3.50
CA MET A 18 -7.57 17.16 3.22
C MET A 18 -6.18 16.65 3.62
N ALA A 19 -6.10 16.00 4.79
CA ALA A 19 -4.87 15.35 5.21
C ALA A 19 -4.48 14.34 4.13
N GLU A 20 -3.29 14.50 3.56
CA GLU A 20 -2.76 13.57 2.57
C GLU A 20 -2.65 12.19 3.22
N CYS A 21 -3.21 11.17 2.56
CA CYS A 21 -3.25 9.83 3.11
C CYS A 21 -1.87 9.17 2.95
N ARG A 22 -0.98 9.49 3.89
CA ARG A 22 0.44 9.20 3.79
C ARG A 22 0.76 7.83 4.39
N PHE A 23 1.65 7.12 3.73
CA PHE A 23 2.32 5.98 4.31
C PHE A 23 3.30 6.42 5.41
N GLU A 24 3.20 5.78 6.58
CA GLU A 24 4.17 5.94 7.65
C GLU A 24 5.24 4.84 7.52
N ASN A 25 6.48 5.24 7.24
CA ASN A 25 7.57 4.29 7.09
C ASN A 25 7.96 3.68 8.45
N ILE A 26 7.62 2.41 8.64
CA ILE A 26 7.88 1.62 9.85
C ILE A 26 9.03 0.63 9.67
N VAL A 27 9.91 0.84 8.68
CA VAL A 27 11.05 -0.05 8.44
C VAL A 27 11.93 -0.15 9.70
N PRO A 28 12.22 -1.37 10.18
CA PRO A 28 13.01 -1.55 11.38
C PRO A 28 14.49 -1.18 11.13
N LYS A 29 15.21 -0.77 12.20
CA LYS A 29 16.65 -0.43 12.12
C LYS A 29 17.52 -1.57 11.61
N LYS A 30 17.10 -2.82 11.80
CA LYS A 30 17.76 -4.02 11.30
C LYS A 30 16.80 -4.73 10.36
N VAL A 31 17.07 -4.67 9.06
CA VAL A 31 16.34 -5.40 8.02
C VAL A 31 17.18 -6.55 7.50
N LYS A 32 16.51 -7.65 7.16
CA LYS A 32 17.10 -8.75 6.41
C LYS A 32 16.73 -8.63 4.94
N GLN A 33 17.56 -9.21 4.10
CA GLN A 33 17.25 -9.36 2.69
C GLN A 33 16.00 -10.22 2.52
N GLU A 34 15.10 -9.80 1.63
CA GLU A 34 13.95 -10.59 1.22
C GLU A 34 14.40 -11.73 0.31
N THR A 35 13.83 -12.91 0.54
CA THR A 35 14.13 -14.14 -0.22
C THR A 35 12.93 -14.65 -1.00
N ALA A 36 11.71 -14.20 -0.65
CA ALA A 36 10.49 -14.53 -1.36
C ALA A 36 10.46 -13.82 -2.73
N LYS A 37 10.57 -14.62 -3.80
CA LYS A 37 10.51 -14.15 -5.20
C LYS A 37 9.16 -13.50 -5.57
N GLN A 38 8.13 -13.79 -4.78
CA GLN A 38 6.80 -13.20 -4.87
C GLN A 38 6.78 -11.72 -4.45
N LEU A 39 7.70 -11.32 -3.57
CA LEU A 39 7.80 -9.96 -3.05
C LEU A 39 8.94 -9.17 -3.70
N CYS A 40 10.08 -9.80 -3.99
CA CYS A 40 11.19 -9.13 -4.64
C CYS A 40 11.97 -10.04 -5.60
N MET A 41 12.44 -9.45 -6.71
CA MET A 41 13.43 -10.05 -7.59
C MET A 41 14.45 -8.97 -7.99
N THR A 42 15.71 -9.35 -8.13
CA THR A 42 16.77 -8.50 -8.69
C THR A 42 16.48 -8.28 -10.17
N GLN A 43 16.36 -7.02 -10.61
CA GLN A 43 15.99 -6.69 -12.00
C GLN A 43 17.10 -5.95 -12.77
N GLY A 44 18.19 -5.58 -12.09
CA GLY A 44 19.32 -4.86 -12.67
C GLY A 44 19.55 -3.53 -11.96
N GLU A 45 20.73 -2.95 -12.13
CA GLU A 45 21.01 -1.63 -11.55
C GLU A 45 20.03 -0.58 -12.09
N GLY A 46 19.42 0.18 -11.20
CA GLY A 46 18.52 1.27 -11.55
C GLY A 46 17.03 1.01 -11.34
N ASP A 47 16.63 -0.21 -10.97
CA ASP A 47 15.24 -0.56 -10.68
C ASP A 47 15.04 -0.96 -9.21
N TRP A 48 13.92 -0.54 -8.65
CA TRP A 48 13.44 -0.93 -7.34
C TRP A 48 12.13 -1.70 -7.46
N THR A 49 11.72 -2.35 -6.37
CA THR A 49 10.46 -3.11 -6.34
C THR A 49 9.51 -2.49 -5.33
N PHE A 50 8.28 -2.18 -5.76
CA PHE A 50 7.16 -1.92 -4.86
C PHE A 50 6.33 -3.19 -4.73
N ALA A 51 6.09 -3.62 -3.50
CA ALA A 51 5.44 -4.88 -3.19
C ALA A 51 4.30 -4.71 -2.19
N MET A 52 3.37 -5.66 -2.23
CA MET A 52 2.30 -5.83 -1.27
C MET A 52 2.25 -7.31 -0.87
N ALA A 53 2.41 -7.58 0.42
CA ALA A 53 2.18 -8.90 1.00
C ALA A 53 0.79 -8.89 1.66
N THR A 54 -0.05 -9.86 1.33
CA THR A 54 -1.38 -10.04 1.93
C THR A 54 -1.44 -11.39 2.63
N SER A 55 -2.13 -11.46 3.76
CA SER A 55 -2.35 -12.71 4.49
C SER A 55 -3.74 -12.77 5.09
N LEU A 56 -4.24 -13.99 5.23
CA LEU A 56 -5.49 -14.34 5.88
C LEU A 56 -5.27 -15.69 6.57
N SER A 57 -5.35 -15.69 7.90
CA SER A 57 -5.31 -16.89 8.71
C SER A 57 -6.72 -17.15 9.24
N VAL A 58 -7.19 -18.39 9.12
CA VAL A 58 -8.47 -18.81 9.70
C VAL A 58 -8.19 -19.72 10.87
N VAL A 59 -8.59 -19.29 12.08
CA VAL A 59 -8.54 -20.13 13.28
C VAL A 59 -9.94 -20.72 13.49
N PRO A 60 -10.10 -22.05 13.67
CA PRO A 60 -11.40 -22.64 13.94
C PRO A 60 -12.07 -21.95 15.15
N SER A 61 -13.16 -21.24 14.88
CA SER A 61 -13.98 -20.60 15.89
C SER A 61 -15.26 -21.41 16.08
N LEU A 62 -15.64 -21.67 17.34
CA LEU A 62 -16.95 -22.22 17.67
C LEU A 62 -17.99 -21.11 17.47
N SER A 63 -18.43 -20.93 16.22
CA SER A 63 -19.54 -20.07 15.84
C SER A 63 -20.87 -20.84 16.01
N SER A 64 -21.85 -20.22 16.67
CA SER A 64 -23.23 -20.72 16.70
C SER A 64 -23.98 -20.45 15.38
N ASP A 65 -23.39 -19.68 14.48
CA ASP A 65 -23.90 -19.40 13.14
C ASP A 65 -23.15 -20.26 12.12
N ALA A 66 -23.83 -21.28 11.61
CA ALA A 66 -23.31 -22.20 10.59
C ALA A 66 -23.01 -21.51 9.24
N SER A 67 -23.53 -20.29 9.03
CA SER A 67 -23.28 -19.47 7.84
C SER A 67 -21.93 -18.77 7.90
N ASN A 68 -21.33 -18.64 9.09
CA ASN A 68 -20.11 -17.87 9.31
C ASN A 68 -18.86 -18.77 9.28
N GLY A 69 -18.58 -19.38 8.12
CA GLY A 69 -17.42 -20.24 7.90
C GLY A 69 -16.06 -19.55 7.98
N LEU A 70 -16.05 -18.21 8.16
CA LEU A 70 -14.86 -17.39 8.39
C LEU A 70 -14.81 -16.82 9.82
N ALA A 71 -15.63 -17.33 10.74
CA ALA A 71 -15.52 -16.99 12.15
C ALA A 71 -14.07 -17.28 12.63
N GLY A 72 -13.39 -16.26 13.17
CA GLY A 72 -11.98 -16.37 13.57
C GLY A 72 -10.96 -16.10 12.46
N ALA A 73 -11.37 -15.61 11.28
CA ALA A 73 -10.46 -15.14 10.26
C ALA A 73 -9.83 -13.79 10.63
N SER A 74 -8.51 -13.68 10.49
CA SER A 74 -7.75 -12.45 10.65
C SER A 74 -6.81 -12.28 9.47
N GLY A 75 -6.80 -11.09 8.88
CA GLY A 75 -5.98 -10.79 7.72
C GLY A 75 -5.38 -9.40 7.76
N GLY A 76 -4.42 -9.16 6.88
CA GLY A 76 -3.73 -7.89 6.78
C GLY A 76 -2.96 -7.76 5.48
N ALA A 77 -2.50 -6.55 5.22
CA ALA A 77 -1.62 -6.26 4.10
C ALA A 77 -0.50 -5.31 4.52
N THR A 78 0.69 -5.58 4.00
CA THR A 78 1.88 -4.76 4.22
C THR A 78 2.46 -4.37 2.88
N PHE A 79 2.81 -3.10 2.72
CA PHE A 79 3.49 -2.59 1.54
C PHE A 79 4.98 -2.44 1.82
N ILE A 80 5.82 -2.80 0.86
CA ILE A 80 7.28 -2.71 1.00
C ILE A 80 7.90 -2.10 -0.26
N ILE A 81 8.88 -1.21 -0.08
CA ILE A 81 9.81 -0.81 -1.15
C ILE A 81 11.12 -1.55 -0.92
N TYR A 82 11.55 -2.35 -1.90
CA TYR A 82 12.84 -3.00 -1.93
C TYR A 82 13.79 -2.31 -2.91
N ASP A 83 15.07 -2.27 -2.58
CA ASP A 83 16.10 -1.97 -3.57
C ASP A 83 16.39 -3.17 -4.49
N ASN A 84 17.30 -2.99 -5.46
CA ASN A 84 17.65 -4.05 -6.42
C ASN A 84 18.27 -5.30 -5.77
N ASN A 85 18.79 -5.21 -4.54
CA ASN A 85 19.34 -6.34 -3.80
C ASN A 85 18.28 -7.02 -2.92
N CYS A 86 17.01 -6.64 -3.05
CA CYS A 86 15.93 -7.10 -2.19
C CYS A 86 16.11 -6.72 -0.71
N MET A 87 16.79 -5.60 -0.44
CA MET A 87 16.82 -5.01 0.89
C MET A 87 15.62 -4.08 1.07
N PRO A 88 14.80 -4.24 2.13
CA PRO A 88 13.72 -3.31 2.43
C PRO A 88 14.27 -1.91 2.70
N ARG A 89 13.75 -0.92 1.98
CA ARG A 89 14.03 0.51 2.19
C ARG A 89 12.90 1.21 2.93
N ALA A 90 11.67 0.76 2.72
CA ALA A 90 10.52 1.18 3.50
C ALA A 90 9.52 0.05 3.66
N VAL A 91 8.80 0.07 4.79
CA VAL A 91 7.70 -0.85 5.10
C VAL A 91 6.54 -0.01 5.60
N TYR A 92 5.32 -0.37 5.19
CA TYR A 92 4.12 0.39 5.50
C TYR A 92 2.95 -0.52 5.82
N ASP A 93 2.17 -0.10 6.81
CA ASP A 93 0.79 -0.56 6.96
C ASP A 93 -0.12 0.24 6.02
N ALA A 94 -1.25 -0.36 5.64
CA ALA A 94 -2.27 0.31 4.83
C ALA A 94 -2.92 1.46 5.62
N PRO A 95 -2.88 2.71 5.13
CA PRO A 95 -3.57 3.82 5.78
C PRO A 95 -5.10 3.65 5.75
N SER A 96 -5.78 4.09 6.80
CA SER A 96 -7.24 4.01 6.92
C SER A 96 -8.00 5.15 6.22
N CYS A 97 -7.29 6.12 5.63
CA CYS A 97 -7.85 7.33 5.03
C CYS A 97 -8.20 7.22 3.53
N GLY A 98 -8.11 6.02 2.95
CA GLY A 98 -8.45 5.75 1.55
C GLY A 98 -7.34 6.14 0.54
N VAL A 99 -7.52 5.76 -0.72
CA VAL A 99 -6.54 6.09 -1.78
C VAL A 99 -6.71 7.54 -2.26
N PRO A 100 -5.62 8.24 -2.65
CA PRO A 100 -4.28 7.70 -2.86
C PRO A 100 -3.43 7.54 -1.59
N TYR A 101 -2.73 6.41 -1.47
CA TYR A 101 -1.67 6.26 -0.45
C TYR A 101 -0.37 6.87 -0.94
N VAL A 102 0.24 7.73 -0.15
CA VAL A 102 1.40 8.51 -0.58
C VAL A 102 2.66 8.13 0.19
N ALA A 103 3.66 7.61 -0.52
CA ALA A 103 5.02 7.40 -0.02
C ALA A 103 5.94 8.56 -0.44
N LYS A 104 6.37 9.33 0.56
CA LYS A 104 7.37 10.40 0.45
C LYS A 104 8.60 9.98 1.23
N GLU A 105 9.53 9.36 0.53
CA GLU A 105 10.78 8.86 1.09
C GLU A 105 11.97 9.70 0.63
N ASN A 106 12.93 9.93 1.52
CA ASN A 106 14.13 10.71 1.21
C ASN A 106 15.03 10.06 0.15
N PHE A 107 14.92 8.74 0.00
CA PHE A 107 15.67 7.95 -0.96
C PHE A 107 15.00 7.89 -2.34
N LEU A 108 13.72 8.28 -2.45
CA LEU A 108 12.99 8.37 -3.70
C LEU A 108 13.14 9.79 -4.26
N LYS A 109 13.40 9.90 -5.57
CA LYS A 109 13.46 11.21 -6.24
C LYS A 109 12.08 11.81 -6.50
N TRP A 110 11.07 10.98 -6.73
CA TRP A 110 9.67 11.38 -6.89
C TRP A 110 8.76 10.75 -5.84
N VAL A 111 7.56 11.29 -5.70
CA VAL A 111 6.52 10.71 -4.84
C VAL A 111 5.99 9.44 -5.48
N LEU A 112 5.89 8.36 -4.71
CA LEU A 112 5.16 7.16 -5.10
C LEU A 112 3.74 7.27 -4.56
N SER A 113 2.73 7.12 -5.42
CA SER A 113 1.32 7.24 -5.02
C SER A 113 0.52 6.02 -5.48
N VAL A 114 -0.03 5.26 -4.54
CA VAL A 114 -0.91 4.12 -4.81
C VAL A 114 -2.32 4.64 -5.07
N ASN A 115 -2.80 4.51 -6.30
CA ASN A 115 -4.06 5.10 -6.75
C ASN A 115 -5.25 4.13 -6.66
N THR A 116 -4.98 2.82 -6.61
CA THR A 116 -6.00 1.77 -6.49
C THR A 116 -5.39 0.61 -5.75
N VAL A 117 -6.18 -0.03 -4.87
CA VAL A 117 -5.73 -1.11 -4.03
C VAL A 117 -6.90 -2.06 -3.74
N ASP A 118 -6.62 -3.36 -3.80
CA ASP A 118 -7.43 -4.44 -3.24
C ASP A 118 -6.47 -5.31 -2.42
N MET A 119 -6.70 -5.39 -1.13
CA MET A 119 -5.85 -6.12 -0.18
C MET A 119 -6.37 -7.53 0.12
N GLY A 120 -7.45 -7.95 -0.56
CA GLY A 120 -8.04 -9.28 -0.39
C GLY A 120 -7.12 -10.38 -0.91
N VAL A 121 -6.82 -11.38 -0.07
CA VAL A 121 -5.91 -12.49 -0.40
C VAL A 121 -6.33 -13.29 -1.64
N GLY A 122 -7.62 -13.32 -1.99
CA GLY A 122 -8.12 -14.02 -3.16
C GLY A 122 -7.67 -13.40 -4.49
N SER A 123 -7.69 -12.07 -4.59
CA SER A 123 -7.33 -11.34 -5.81
C SER A 123 -6.69 -9.98 -5.48
N PRO A 124 -5.55 -9.98 -4.79
CA PRO A 124 -4.90 -8.75 -4.41
C PRO A 124 -4.48 -7.96 -5.65
N TYR A 125 -4.61 -6.65 -5.57
CA TYR A 125 -4.33 -5.74 -6.66
C TYR A 125 -3.79 -4.42 -6.11
N PHE A 126 -2.86 -3.81 -6.83
CA PHE A 126 -2.60 -2.40 -6.67
C PHE A 126 -2.21 -1.77 -8.00
N SER A 127 -2.40 -0.45 -8.09
CA SER A 127 -1.77 0.39 -9.08
C SER A 127 -1.17 1.61 -8.44
N PHE A 128 -0.02 2.06 -8.92
CA PHE A 128 0.65 3.24 -8.41
C PHE A 128 1.27 4.08 -9.53
N THR A 129 1.53 5.32 -9.19
CA THR A 129 2.28 6.29 -10.01
C THR A 129 3.63 6.55 -9.38
N TYR A 130 4.65 6.67 -10.22
CA TYR A 130 5.98 7.11 -9.83
C TYR A 130 6.60 7.88 -11.00
N ALA A 131 7.04 9.12 -10.75
CA ALA A 131 7.40 10.06 -11.82
C ALA A 131 6.28 10.18 -12.87
N ALA A 132 6.58 9.98 -14.17
CA ALA A 132 5.59 9.96 -15.24
C ALA A 132 5.00 8.56 -15.50
N GLY A 133 5.50 7.52 -14.81
CA GLY A 133 5.09 6.14 -15.00
C GLY A 133 3.83 5.76 -14.23
N LYS A 134 3.06 4.83 -14.81
CA LYS A 134 1.90 4.17 -14.18
C LYS A 134 2.14 2.67 -14.15
N TYR A 135 2.06 2.08 -12.98
CA TYR A 135 2.39 0.68 -12.71
C TYR A 135 1.17 -0.02 -12.11
N SER A 136 0.85 -1.23 -12.55
CA SER A 136 -0.31 -1.97 -12.05
C SER A 136 -0.14 -3.46 -12.23
N ILE A 137 -0.66 -4.26 -11.30
CA ILE A 137 -0.69 -5.72 -11.42
C ILE A 137 -1.31 -6.12 -12.77
N ARG A 138 -0.70 -7.10 -13.46
CA ARG A 138 -1.03 -7.57 -14.82
C ARG A 138 -0.59 -6.64 -15.96
N ASN A 139 0.02 -5.49 -15.66
CA ASN A 139 0.70 -4.63 -16.62
C ASN A 139 2.15 -4.40 -16.17
N ASN A 140 3.01 -3.91 -17.05
CA ASN A 140 4.41 -3.52 -16.72
C ASN A 140 5.20 -4.59 -15.94
N HIS A 141 4.98 -5.87 -16.26
CA HIS A 141 5.59 -7.01 -15.55
C HIS A 141 5.32 -7.07 -14.03
N CYS A 142 4.32 -6.34 -13.54
CA CYS A 142 3.87 -6.46 -12.16
C CYS A 142 3.04 -7.75 -11.98
N VAL A 143 3.40 -8.57 -11.01
CA VAL A 143 2.84 -9.93 -10.82
C VAL A 143 2.40 -10.15 -9.37
N CYS A 144 1.34 -10.94 -9.19
CA CYS A 144 0.96 -11.49 -7.90
C CYS A 144 1.06 -13.01 -7.95
N SER A 145 1.68 -13.59 -6.93
CA SER A 145 1.93 -15.02 -6.83
C SER A 145 1.53 -15.54 -5.45
N ASP A 146 1.16 -16.81 -5.41
CA ASP A 146 0.78 -17.47 -4.18
C ASP A 146 1.97 -17.62 -3.21
N MET A 147 1.69 -17.40 -1.94
CA MET A 147 2.59 -17.58 -0.80
C MET A 147 1.89 -18.38 0.32
N SER A 148 0.76 -19.00 0.01
CA SER A 148 -0.08 -19.69 0.99
C SER A 148 0.61 -20.94 1.53
N HIS A 149 0.43 -21.19 2.83
CA HIS A 149 0.94 -22.38 3.50
C HIS A 149 -0.01 -22.84 4.60
N GLY A 150 -0.34 -24.14 4.63
CA GLY A 150 -1.23 -24.72 5.64
C GLY A 150 -2.62 -24.07 5.61
N LEU A 151 -3.03 -23.50 6.75
CA LEU A 151 -4.32 -22.80 6.93
C LEU A 151 -4.23 -21.29 6.68
N THR A 152 -3.07 -20.80 6.25
CA THR A 152 -2.86 -19.38 5.93
C THR A 152 -2.90 -19.19 4.43
N GLY A 153 -3.91 -18.47 3.97
CA GLY A 153 -3.91 -17.90 2.63
C GLY A 153 -2.97 -16.69 2.61
N ALA A 154 -2.02 -16.64 1.69
CA ALA A 154 -1.14 -15.49 1.55
C ALA A 154 -0.74 -15.28 0.09
N LYS A 155 -0.58 -14.02 -0.31
CA LYS A 155 -0.10 -13.66 -1.64
C LYS A 155 0.91 -12.53 -1.58
N GLY A 156 1.93 -12.63 -2.43
CA GLY A 156 2.89 -11.57 -2.67
C GLY A 156 2.66 -10.98 -4.05
N CYS A 157 2.46 -9.66 -4.07
CA CYS A 157 2.38 -8.87 -5.28
C CYS A 157 3.60 -7.98 -5.38
N ARG A 158 4.21 -7.88 -6.56
CA ARG A 158 5.37 -7.03 -6.78
C ARG A 158 5.31 -6.34 -8.12
N CYS A 159 5.92 -5.17 -8.19
CA CYS A 159 6.18 -4.47 -9.44
C CYS A 159 7.54 -3.78 -9.40
N ALA A 160 8.30 -3.89 -10.50
CA ALA A 160 9.49 -3.07 -10.68
C ALA A 160 9.10 -1.63 -11.04
N PHE A 161 9.94 -0.69 -10.64
CA PHE A 161 9.89 0.67 -11.13
C PHE A 161 11.31 1.28 -11.18
N PRO A 162 11.60 2.13 -12.18
CA PRO A 162 12.90 2.76 -12.34
C PRO A 162 13.12 3.83 -11.27
N VAL A 163 14.28 3.80 -10.63
CA VAL A 163 14.70 4.80 -9.63
C VAL A 163 14.79 6.20 -10.23
N LYS A 164 15.04 6.29 -11.54
CA LYS A 164 15.20 7.54 -12.30
C LYS A 164 13.95 7.98 -13.07
N GLY A 165 12.80 7.34 -12.86
CA GLY A 165 11.51 7.74 -13.43
C GLY A 165 11.32 7.30 -14.86
#